data_AF-A0A838VL26-F1
#
_entry.id   AF-A0A838VL26-F1
#
_cell.length_a   1.000
_cell.length_b   1.000
_cell.length_c   1.000
_cell.angle_alpha   90.00
_cell.angle_beta   90.00
_cell.angle_gamma   90.00
#
_symmetry.space_group_name_H-M   'P 1'
#
loop_
_entity.id
_entity.type
_entity.pdbx_description
1 polymer ?
#
loop_
_entity_poly.entity_id
_entity_poly.type
_entity_poly.pdbx_seq_one_letter_code
_entity_poly.pdbx_strand_id
1 'polypeptide(L)'
;MIEVTEVIELFLQVCPDVRPELEEYRKHWGDEPPLYYCEIDIFTSYVVDSYEKARTESFAPIFQLVERLITEGDDETQCLMIVGLLEGLQNSASWRSFGYHAFEPYLEPTSLAAWRELEVMWEGKD
;
A
#
# COMPACT_ATOMS: atom_id res chain seq x y z
N MET A 1 11.65 1.17 -16.03
CA MET A 1 11.68 1.30 -14.57
C MET A 1 10.56 2.26 -14.24
N ILE A 2 9.66 1.86 -13.35
CA ILE A 2 8.56 2.73 -12.93
C ILE A 2 9.11 3.66 -11.86
N GLU A 3 8.91 4.96 -12.02
CA GLU A 3 9.44 5.97 -11.10
C GLU A 3 8.41 6.30 -10.00
N VAL A 4 8.88 6.73 -8.83
CA VAL A 4 8.01 7.02 -7.68
C VAL A 4 6.93 8.05 -8.00
N THR A 5 7.23 8.99 -8.91
CA THR A 5 6.32 10.05 -9.36
C THR A 5 5.08 9.52 -10.09
N GLU A 6 5.12 8.28 -10.59
CA GLU A 6 4.02 7.65 -11.34
C GLU A 6 3.08 6.84 -10.44
N VAL A 7 3.54 6.46 -9.23
CA VAL A 7 2.88 5.48 -8.35
C VAL A 7 1.44 5.87 -8.03
N ILE A 8 1.22 7.10 -7.58
CA ILE A 8 -0.10 7.54 -7.11
C ILE A 8 -1.13 7.53 -8.25
N GLU A 9 -0.73 7.97 -9.45
CA GLU A 9 -1.63 7.94 -10.60
C GLU A 9 -1.93 6.51 -11.08
N LEU A 10 -0.97 5.58 -10.96
CA LEU A 10 -1.22 4.16 -11.23
C LEU A 10 -2.21 3.56 -10.23
N PHE A 11 -2.10 3.90 -8.94
CA PHE A 11 -3.05 3.47 -7.92
C PHE A 11 -4.45 4.02 -8.16
N LEU A 12 -4.58 5.28 -8.59
CA LEU A 12 -5.87 5.88 -8.93
C LEU A 12 -6.55 5.23 -10.15
N GLN A 13 -5.81 4.51 -11.00
CA GLN A 13 -6.39 3.74 -12.12
C GLN A 13 -7.05 2.44 -11.64
N VAL A 14 -6.47 1.78 -10.63
CA VAL A 14 -6.99 0.51 -10.09
C VAL A 14 -7.93 0.69 -8.91
N CYS A 15 -7.86 1.84 -8.25
CA CYS A 15 -8.64 2.18 -7.06
C CYS A 15 -9.10 3.66 -7.09
N PRO A 16 -10.02 4.02 -8.00
CA PRO A 16 -10.44 5.41 -8.19
C PRO A 16 -11.21 5.98 -6.98
N ASP A 17 -11.78 5.12 -6.14
CA ASP A 17 -12.58 5.51 -4.97
C ASP A 17 -11.79 6.27 -3.90
N VAL A 18 -10.45 6.18 -3.93
CA VAL A 18 -9.54 6.92 -3.02
C VAL A 18 -9.38 8.38 -3.42
N ARG A 19 -9.71 8.74 -4.66
CA ARG A 19 -9.50 10.09 -5.21
C ARG A 19 -10.02 11.22 -4.31
N PRO A 20 -11.25 11.17 -3.77
CA PRO A 20 -11.76 12.27 -2.95
C PRO A 20 -10.96 12.49 -1.67
N GLU A 21 -10.47 11.41 -1.04
CA GLU A 21 -9.66 11.50 0.18
C GLU A 21 -8.27 12.05 -0.10
N LEU A 22 -7.66 11.62 -1.20
CA LEU A 22 -6.37 12.15 -1.66
C LEU A 22 -6.44 13.63 -2.05
N GLU A 23 -7.51 14.06 -2.71
CA GLU A 23 -7.73 15.48 -3.06
C GLU A 23 -7.90 16.36 -1.82
N GLU A 24 -8.64 15.89 -0.81
CA GLU A 24 -8.78 16.62 0.46
C GLU A 24 -7.46 16.66 1.24
N TYR A 25 -6.70 15.55 1.26
CA TYR A 25 -5.35 15.52 1.81
C TYR A 25 -4.45 16.56 1.14
N ARG A 26 -4.35 16.56 -0.19
CA ARG A 26 -3.53 17.52 -0.94
C ARG A 26 -3.94 18.97 -0.68
N LYS A 27 -5.25 19.25 -0.62
CA LYS A 27 -5.77 20.58 -0.28
C LYS A 27 -5.37 21.03 1.13
N HIS A 28 -5.29 20.11 2.10
CA HIS A 28 -4.84 20.42 3.45
C HIS A 28 -3.39 20.88 3.49
N TRP A 29 -2.52 20.28 2.66
CA TRP A 29 -1.08 20.58 2.61
C TRP A 29 -0.70 21.68 1.59
N GLY A 30 -1.61 22.07 0.70
CA GLY A 30 -1.42 23.19 -0.21
C GLY A 30 -0.43 22.89 -1.35
N ASP A 31 0.51 23.81 -1.59
CA ASP A 31 1.50 23.72 -2.69
C ASP A 31 2.79 22.96 -2.30
N GLU A 32 2.79 22.25 -1.17
CA GLU A 32 3.91 21.42 -0.76
C GLU A 32 4.13 20.27 -1.78
N PRO A 33 5.38 19.85 -2.03
CA PRO A 33 5.65 18.74 -2.93
C PRO A 33 4.98 17.44 -2.42
N PRO A 34 4.65 16.50 -3.33
CA PRO A 34 4.01 15.24 -2.94
C PRO A 34 4.83 14.49 -1.89
N LEU A 35 4.17 14.14 -0.79
CA LEU A 35 4.73 13.27 0.23
C LEU A 35 4.28 11.85 -0.07
N TYR A 36 4.96 11.16 -1.00
CA TYR A 36 4.52 9.85 -1.51
C TYR A 36 4.25 8.83 -0.40
N TYR A 37 5.05 8.82 0.67
CA TYR A 37 4.83 7.96 1.84
C TYR A 37 3.56 8.30 2.62
N CYS A 38 3.15 9.57 2.66
CA CYS A 38 1.89 9.97 3.29
C CYS A 38 0.70 9.73 2.37
N GLU A 39 0.85 9.97 1.06
CA GLU A 39 -0.21 9.70 0.09
C GLU A 39 -0.49 8.20 -0.04
N ILE A 40 0.54 7.34 0.02
CA ILE A 40 0.36 5.89 -0.04
C ILE A 40 -0.37 5.33 1.20
N ASP A 41 -0.22 5.97 2.37
CA ASP A 41 -0.91 5.59 3.60
C ASP A 41 -2.44 5.73 3.50
N ILE A 42 -2.92 6.63 2.63
CA ILE A 42 -4.34 6.75 2.29
C ILE A 42 -4.83 5.46 1.60
N PHE A 43 -4.03 4.88 0.71
CA PHE A 43 -4.35 3.62 0.06
C PHE A 43 -4.27 2.43 1.03
N THR A 44 -3.28 2.43 1.93
CA THR A 44 -3.21 1.47 3.05
C THR A 44 -4.50 1.49 3.87
N SER A 45 -4.92 2.67 4.30
CA SER A 45 -6.15 2.88 5.08
C SER A 45 -7.38 2.40 4.32
N TYR A 46 -7.49 2.73 3.03
CA TYR A 46 -8.57 2.27 2.16
C TYR A 46 -8.67 0.74 2.10
N VAL A 47 -7.54 0.04 1.91
CA VAL A 47 -7.52 -1.43 1.82
C VAL A 47 -7.96 -2.06 3.14
N VAL A 48 -7.45 -1.58 4.27
CA VAL A 48 -7.80 -2.08 5.61
C VAL A 48 -9.29 -1.90 5.89
N ASP A 49 -9.81 -0.70 5.66
CA ASP A 49 -11.21 -0.36 5.88
C ASP A 49 -12.16 -1.12 4.93
N SER A 50 -11.71 -1.36 3.70
CA SER A 50 -12.49 -2.10 2.71
C SER A 50 -12.58 -3.59 3.07
N TYR A 51 -11.50 -4.17 3.59
CA TYR A 51 -11.52 -5.53 4.12
C TYR A 51 -12.50 -5.66 5.29
N GLU A 52 -12.45 -4.72 6.25
CA GLU A 52 -13.36 -4.69 7.41
C GLU A 52 -14.84 -4.62 6.99
N LYS A 53 -15.12 -3.96 5.86
CA LYS A 53 -16.46 -3.80 5.28
C LYS A 53 -16.82 -4.91 4.28
N ALA A 54 -15.99 -5.93 4.15
CA ALA A 54 -16.13 -7.04 3.19
C ALA A 54 -16.24 -6.60 1.71
N ARG A 55 -15.59 -5.49 1.35
CA ARG A 55 -15.52 -4.95 -0.02
C ARG A 55 -14.13 -5.19 -0.59
N THR A 56 -13.94 -6.33 -1.25
CA THR A 56 -12.62 -6.75 -1.75
C THR A 56 -12.55 -6.79 -3.28
N GLU A 57 -13.50 -6.17 -3.97
CA GLU A 57 -13.62 -6.19 -5.43
C GLU A 57 -12.41 -5.56 -6.12
N SER A 58 -11.84 -4.51 -5.52
CA SER A 58 -10.65 -3.81 -6.03
C SER A 58 -9.33 -4.46 -5.59
N PHE A 59 -9.34 -5.51 -4.77
CA PHE A 59 -8.10 -6.02 -4.17
C PHE A 59 -7.20 -6.65 -5.23
N ALA A 60 -7.73 -7.52 -6.08
CA ALA A 60 -6.94 -8.18 -7.12
C ALA A 60 -6.13 -7.18 -7.98
N PRO A 61 -6.72 -6.13 -8.59
CA PRO A 61 -5.95 -5.17 -9.38
C PRO A 61 -5.00 -4.30 -8.53
N ILE A 62 -5.34 -4.01 -7.26
CA ILE A 62 -4.42 -3.30 -6.35
C ILE A 62 -3.17 -4.14 -6.09
N PHE A 63 -3.33 -5.38 -5.64
CA PHE A 63 -2.18 -6.22 -5.28
C PHE A 63 -1.35 -6.66 -6.49
N GLN A 64 -1.97 -6.81 -7.67
CA GLN A 64 -1.24 -6.97 -8.94
C GLN A 64 -0.40 -5.74 -9.29
N LEU A 65 -0.90 -4.53 -9.02
CA LEU A 65 -0.11 -3.31 -9.20
C LEU A 65 1.06 -3.26 -8.21
N VAL A 66 0.85 -3.62 -6.95
CA VAL A 66 1.91 -3.69 -5.93
C VAL A 66 3.03 -4.62 -6.36
N GLU A 67 2.69 -5.84 -6.82
CA GLU A 67 3.66 -6.79 -7.36
C GLU A 67 4.48 -6.19 -8.50
N ARG A 68 3.79 -5.55 -9.45
CA ARG A 68 4.43 -4.91 -10.60
C ARG A 68 5.35 -3.76 -10.17
N LEU A 69 4.95 -2.96 -9.21
CA LEU A 69 5.76 -1.84 -8.72
C LEU A 69 7.00 -2.32 -7.95
N ILE A 70 6.91 -3.42 -7.20
CA ILE A 70 8.07 -4.04 -6.54
C ILE A 70 9.03 -4.69 -7.55
N THR A 71 8.52 -5.22 -8.66
CA THR A 71 9.35 -5.96 -9.64
C THR A 71 9.92 -5.08 -10.74
N GLU A 72 9.20 -4.04 -11.17
CA GLU A 72 9.56 -3.19 -12.30
C GLU A 72 9.95 -1.74 -11.91
N GLY A 73 9.74 -1.37 -10.64
CA GLY A 73 10.04 -0.04 -10.09
C GLY A 73 11.53 0.21 -9.88
N ASP A 74 11.90 1.49 -9.76
CA ASP A 74 13.20 1.91 -9.24
C ASP A 74 13.34 1.62 -7.74
N ASP A 75 14.54 1.80 -7.20
CA ASP A 75 14.81 1.56 -5.77
C ASP A 75 13.85 2.36 -4.86
N GLU A 76 13.48 3.59 -5.26
CA GLU A 76 12.56 4.43 -4.50
C GLU A 76 11.12 3.90 -4.54
N THR A 77 10.63 3.48 -5.71
CA THR A 77 9.32 2.85 -5.88
C THR A 77 9.22 1.53 -5.14
N GLN A 78 10.25 0.69 -5.24
CA GLN A 78 10.31 -0.57 -4.51
C GLN A 78 10.25 -0.32 -3.00
N CYS A 79 11.04 0.63 -2.50
CA CYS A 79 11.02 1.02 -1.10
C CYS A 79 9.65 1.56 -0.67
N LEU A 80 9.02 2.42 -1.46
CA LEU A 80 7.69 2.95 -1.18
C LEU A 80 6.63 1.84 -1.10
N MET A 81 6.69 0.83 -1.98
CA MET A 81 5.74 -0.29 -1.93
C MET A 81 5.98 -1.19 -0.72
N ILE A 82 7.23 -1.51 -0.39
CA ILE A 82 7.55 -2.42 0.72
C ILE A 82 7.34 -1.71 2.06
N VAL A 83 7.98 -0.56 2.27
CA VAL A 83 7.98 0.18 3.54
C VAL A 83 6.76 1.09 3.67
N GLY A 84 6.33 1.74 2.59
CA GLY A 84 5.17 2.62 2.64
C GLY A 84 3.84 1.86 2.69
N LEU A 85 3.66 0.88 1.81
CA LEU A 85 2.40 0.16 1.67
C LEU A 85 2.36 -1.15 2.47
N LEU A 86 3.26 -2.12 2.22
CA LEU A 86 3.17 -3.44 2.86
C LEU A 86 3.36 -3.36 4.39
N GLU A 87 4.39 -2.64 4.85
CA GLU A 87 4.57 -2.38 6.29
C GLU A 87 3.40 -1.56 6.87
N GLY A 88 2.89 -0.58 6.13
CA GLY A 88 1.69 0.17 6.49
C GLY A 88 0.47 -0.72 6.71
N LEU A 89 0.25 -1.70 5.82
CA LEU A 89 -0.83 -2.68 5.94
C LEU A 89 -0.64 -3.56 7.18
N GLN A 90 0.57 -4.08 7.41
CA GLN A 90 0.88 -4.85 8.62
C GLN A 90 0.57 -4.05 9.88
N ASN A 91 1.07 -2.81 9.96
CA ASN A 91 0.87 -1.94 11.10
C ASN A 91 -0.60 -1.62 11.34
N SER A 92 -1.33 -1.18 10.30
CA SER A 92 -2.72 -0.76 10.42
C SER A 92 -3.66 -1.92 10.77
N ALA A 93 -3.44 -3.08 10.14
CA ALA A 93 -4.26 -4.28 10.34
C ALA A 93 -3.98 -5.01 11.65
N SER A 94 -2.80 -4.84 12.24
CA SER A 94 -2.44 -5.41 13.56
C SER A 94 -3.41 -4.97 14.67
N TRP A 95 -4.01 -3.79 14.54
CA TRP A 95 -4.99 -3.27 15.50
C TRP A 95 -6.44 -3.68 15.20
N ARG A 96 -6.67 -4.42 14.12
CA ARG A 96 -8.00 -4.90 13.71
C ARG A 96 -8.20 -6.34 14.15
N SER A 97 -9.47 -6.73 14.33
CA SER A 97 -9.83 -8.08 14.81
C SER A 97 -9.40 -9.21 13.85
N PHE A 98 -9.24 -8.92 12.57
CA PHE A 98 -8.82 -9.88 11.54
C PHE A 98 -7.30 -10.03 11.42
N GLY A 99 -6.50 -9.12 12.00
CA GLY A 99 -5.03 -9.15 11.94
C GLY A 99 -4.44 -8.93 10.54
N TYR A 100 -3.12 -8.77 10.45
CA TYR A 100 -2.48 -8.47 9.17
C TYR A 100 -2.38 -9.68 8.21
N HIS A 101 -2.30 -10.91 8.73
CA HIS A 101 -2.29 -12.14 7.91
C HIS A 101 -3.51 -12.28 6.99
N ALA A 102 -4.58 -11.52 7.24
CA ALA A 102 -5.74 -11.43 6.36
C ALA A 102 -5.42 -10.99 4.91
N PHE A 103 -4.30 -10.29 4.70
CA PHE A 103 -3.91 -9.80 3.37
C PHE A 103 -3.01 -10.73 2.58
N GLU A 104 -2.36 -11.72 3.22
CA GLU A 104 -1.50 -12.69 2.53
C GLU A 104 -2.14 -13.39 1.32
N PRO A 105 -3.44 -13.79 1.35
CA PRO A 105 -4.06 -14.44 0.20
C PRO A 105 -4.16 -13.57 -1.06
N TYR A 106 -3.97 -12.25 -0.96
CA TYR A 106 -4.00 -11.33 -2.09
C TYR A 106 -2.61 -10.99 -2.62
N LEU A 107 -1.56 -11.31 -1.86
CA LEU A 107 -0.18 -11.02 -2.26
C LEU A 107 0.26 -11.98 -3.37
N GLU A 108 0.95 -11.43 -4.35
CA GLU A 108 1.62 -12.16 -5.42
C GLU A 108 3.02 -12.61 -4.95
N PRO A 109 3.78 -13.43 -5.71
CA PRO A 109 4.98 -14.07 -5.19
C PRO A 109 6.06 -13.14 -4.61
N THR A 110 6.35 -12.01 -5.26
CA THR A 110 7.42 -11.09 -4.81
C THR A 110 6.97 -10.25 -3.63
N SER A 111 5.75 -9.72 -3.68
CA SER A 111 5.11 -8.99 -2.59
C SER A 111 4.92 -9.86 -1.34
N LEU A 112 4.59 -11.15 -1.50
CA LEU A 112 4.51 -12.10 -0.39
C LEU A 112 5.88 -12.41 0.22
N ALA A 113 6.94 -12.47 -0.59
CA ALA A 113 8.30 -12.63 -0.08
C ALA A 113 8.72 -11.41 0.75
N ALA A 114 8.54 -10.19 0.22
CA ALA A 114 8.82 -8.95 0.93
C ALA A 114 7.99 -8.81 2.23
N TRP A 115 6.72 -9.22 2.20
CA TRP A 115 5.85 -9.25 3.38
C TRP A 115 6.43 -10.10 4.52
N ARG A 116 6.91 -11.30 4.20
CA ARG A 116 7.52 -12.21 5.19
C ARG A 116 8.88 -11.72 5.68
N GLU A 117 9.64 -11.04 4.83
CA GLU A 117 10.89 -10.40 5.26
C GLU A 117 10.62 -9.30 6.29
N LEU A 118 9.56 -8.51 6.12
CA LEU A 118 9.12 -7.54 7.13
C LEU A 118 8.75 -8.24 8.45
N GLU A 119 8.00 -9.35 8.42
CA GLU A 119 7.63 -10.11 9.62
C GLU A 119 8.86 -10.55 10.43
N VAL A 120 9.87 -11.13 9.76
CA VAL A 120 11.14 -11.54 10.41
C VAL A 120 11.87 -10.34 11.02
N MET A 121 11.85 -9.18 10.36
CA MET A 121 12.44 -7.95 10.86
C MET A 121 11.75 -7.43 12.13
N TRP A 122 10.45 -7.69 12.31
CA TRP A 122 9.71 -7.34 13.52
C TRP A 122 9.95 -8.34 14.65
N GLU A 123 9.98 -9.65 14.37
CA GLU A 123 10.27 -10.69 15.38
C GLU A 123 11.68 -10.56 15.97
N GLY A 124 12.64 -10.02 15.20
CA GLY A 124 14.01 -9.77 15.67
C GLY A 124 14.18 -8.55 16.58
N LYS A 125 13.12 -7.80 16.90
CA LYS A 125 13.15 -6.56 17.69
C LYS A 125 12.66 -6.72 19.14
N ASP A 126 12.67 -7.94 19.68
CA ASP A 126 12.40 -8.24 21.09
C ASP A 126 13.57 -7.86 22.04
#